data_AF-A0A9C6UET1-F1
#
_entry.id   AF-A0A9C6UET1-F1
#
_cell.length_a   1.000
_cell.length_b   1.000
_cell.length_c   1.000
_cell.angle_alpha   90.00
_cell.angle_beta   90.00
_cell.angle_gamma   90.00
#
_symmetry.space_group_name_H-M   'P 1'
#
loop_
_entity.id
_entity.type
_entity.pdbx_description
1 polymer ?
#
loop_
_entity_poly.entity_id
_entity_poly.type
_entity_poly.pdbx_seq_one_letter_code
_entity_poly.pdbx_strand_id
1 'polypeptide(L)'
;MNFPGYLNYSTHGGGYNLWGVGASLLRACEQRLNFTAKLSLGPWPNQWNKGLKHQVREGAVDVALFPGAFNEWYLSQNVTVPVSYTVWCYTWAVPAAFGVQPALFWRLTAEFTPETWALVGASLIVAWYAAALLMEYEPAFDPNLDKSGRRVEIYRTAVALVTATLVGLPVHHKTRGAAGRVFLSSWVYVGIVLTTAYTAALHSLVAAPVGARPVKSVQELADSNIPVGGYVSPLEHMRNTATFIPAYAKLFRRAREIPEFYLDDYLANATMAVVDRRDWLVLLARAPSGRHRGLHVMQHHCMSTMNVFPFLLRRGSPLEASLRDTVLLLEEVGLLSHWRQQEEGDSNTMQEYDSQRRVKPFGISQMSPVFIAYAISIAAAVCVLNIEIYYGSYFTKVPS
;
A
#
# COMPACT_ATOMS: atom_id res chain seq x y z
N MET A 1 -15.11 30.44 -3.68
CA MET A 1 -14.01 29.45 -3.68
C MET A 1 -14.57 28.15 -4.23
N ASN A 2 -13.79 27.43 -5.04
CA ASN A 2 -14.16 26.09 -5.47
C ASN A 2 -13.75 25.11 -4.36
N PHE A 3 -14.71 24.32 -3.88
CA PHE A 3 -14.47 23.19 -2.98
C PHE A 3 -14.76 21.92 -3.78
N PRO A 4 -13.75 21.24 -4.34
CA PRO A 4 -13.99 20.07 -5.18
C PRO A 4 -14.84 19.02 -4.44
N GLY A 5 -15.81 18.44 -5.16
CA GLY A 5 -16.84 17.53 -4.62
C GLY A 5 -17.97 18.19 -3.82
N TYR A 6 -17.74 19.36 -3.20
CA TYR A 6 -18.78 20.06 -2.43
C TYR A 6 -19.42 21.21 -3.21
N LEU A 7 -18.65 22.19 -3.67
CA LEU A 7 -19.16 23.37 -4.35
C LEU A 7 -18.19 23.79 -5.45
N ASN A 8 -18.49 23.35 -6.65
CA ASN A 8 -17.80 23.77 -7.86
C ASN A 8 -18.61 24.82 -8.60
N TYR A 9 -17.92 25.67 -9.35
CA TYR A 9 -18.57 26.67 -10.19
C TYR A 9 -17.84 26.89 -11.50
N SER A 10 -18.60 27.26 -12.53
CA SER A 10 -18.09 27.80 -13.78
C SER A 10 -18.84 29.09 -14.12
N THR A 11 -18.14 30.00 -14.80
CA THR A 11 -18.73 31.26 -15.27
C THR A 11 -19.02 31.14 -16.75
N HIS A 12 -20.30 31.01 -17.11
CA HIS A 12 -20.75 31.05 -18.51
C HIS A 12 -21.85 32.11 -18.63
N GLY A 13 -21.68 33.05 -19.57
CA GLY A 13 -22.72 34.03 -19.92
C GLY A 13 -23.09 35.04 -18.82
N GLY A 14 -22.19 35.35 -17.88
CA GLY A 14 -22.46 36.31 -16.79
C GLY A 14 -23.19 35.73 -15.57
N GLY A 15 -23.51 34.43 -15.59
CA GLY A 15 -24.05 33.69 -14.44
C GLY A 15 -23.05 32.66 -13.89
N TYR A 16 -23.31 32.19 -12.66
CA TYR A 16 -22.59 31.08 -12.04
C TYR A 16 -23.36 29.78 -12.26
N ASN A 17 -22.76 28.82 -12.94
CA ASN A 17 -23.27 27.45 -12.94
C ASN A 17 -22.61 26.70 -11.77
N LEU A 18 -23.40 26.30 -10.78
CA LEU A 18 -22.93 25.57 -9.60
C LEU A 18 -23.20 24.07 -9.73
N TRP A 19 -22.27 23.23 -9.28
CA TRP A 19 -22.46 21.79 -9.08
C TRP A 19 -21.72 21.28 -7.84
N GLY A 20 -22.01 20.05 -7.42
CA GLY A 20 -21.55 19.46 -6.15
C GLY A 20 -22.63 19.42 -5.07
N VAL A 21 -22.31 18.76 -3.95
CA VAL A 21 -23.24 18.53 -2.83
C VAL A 21 -23.86 19.84 -2.30
N GLY A 22 -23.05 20.88 -2.10
CA GLY A 22 -23.51 22.18 -1.63
C GLY A 22 -24.43 22.90 -2.62
N ALA A 23 -24.20 22.73 -3.93
CA ALA A 23 -25.08 23.30 -4.96
C ALA A 23 -26.44 22.60 -4.98
N SER A 24 -26.46 21.27 -4.90
CA SER A 24 -27.69 20.48 -4.81
C SER A 24 -28.46 20.79 -3.52
N LEU A 25 -27.76 20.93 -2.40
CA LEU A 25 -28.34 21.35 -1.13
C LEU A 25 -28.99 22.74 -1.22
N LEU A 26 -28.30 23.72 -1.83
CA LEU A 26 -28.87 25.05 -2.02
C LEU A 26 -30.14 25.01 -2.87
N ARG A 27 -30.13 24.31 -4.01
CA ARG A 27 -31.31 24.16 -4.88
C ARG A 27 -32.49 23.53 -4.16
N ALA A 28 -32.24 22.50 -3.34
CA ALA A 28 -33.29 21.87 -2.55
C ALA A 28 -33.87 22.83 -1.49
N CYS A 29 -33.03 23.67 -0.89
CA CYS A 29 -33.50 24.73 0.02
C CYS A 29 -34.33 25.79 -0.71
N GLU A 30 -33.89 26.27 -1.88
CA GLU A 30 -34.62 27.23 -2.71
C GLU A 30 -36.02 26.71 -3.08
N GLN A 31 -36.10 25.45 -3.51
CA GLN A 31 -37.36 24.80 -3.89
C GLN A 31 -38.31 24.65 -2.70
N ARG A 32 -37.80 24.21 -1.54
CA ARG A 32 -38.64 23.93 -0.36
C ARG A 32 -39.10 25.20 0.36
N LEU A 33 -38.21 26.19 0.46
CA LEU A 33 -38.46 27.43 1.18
C LEU A 33 -38.97 28.57 0.28
N ASN A 34 -39.11 28.30 -1.03
CA ASN A 34 -39.64 29.22 -2.04
C ASN A 34 -38.92 30.57 -2.06
N PHE A 35 -37.59 30.54 -2.12
CA PHE A 35 -36.76 31.74 -2.29
C PHE A 35 -35.80 31.57 -3.47
N THR A 36 -35.24 32.69 -3.94
CA THR A 36 -34.21 32.70 -4.98
C THR A 36 -32.93 33.28 -4.42
N ALA A 37 -31.83 32.53 -4.47
CA ALA A 37 -30.54 32.98 -3.99
C ALA A 37 -29.83 33.85 -5.04
N LYS A 38 -29.35 35.03 -4.63
CA LYS A 38 -28.39 35.81 -5.42
C LYS A 38 -26.97 35.43 -4.99
N LEU A 39 -26.25 34.77 -5.90
CA LEU A 39 -24.91 34.25 -5.62
C LEU A 39 -23.85 35.34 -5.73
N SER A 40 -22.99 35.44 -4.72
CA SER A 40 -21.77 36.25 -4.73
C SER A 40 -20.59 35.40 -4.27
N LEU A 41 -19.43 35.60 -4.89
CA LEU A 41 -18.20 34.91 -4.48
C LEU A 41 -17.57 35.65 -3.30
N GLY A 42 -17.40 34.95 -2.19
CA GLY A 42 -16.64 35.46 -1.04
C GLY A 42 -15.14 35.57 -1.33
N PRO A 43 -14.43 36.50 -0.66
CA PRO A 43 -12.98 36.66 -0.75
C PRO A 43 -12.24 35.48 -0.11
N TRP A 44 -10.94 35.37 -0.41
CA TRP A 44 -10.09 34.30 0.10
C TRP A 44 -10.08 34.24 1.65
N PRO A 45 -10.11 33.04 2.25
CA PRO A 45 -10.27 32.84 3.70
C PRO A 45 -9.19 33.48 4.57
N ASN A 46 -8.02 33.78 4.00
CA ASN A 46 -6.83 34.24 4.74
C ASN A 46 -6.93 35.71 5.19
N GLN A 47 -7.97 36.43 4.77
CA GLN A 47 -8.25 37.77 5.24
C GLN A 47 -9.24 37.70 6.40
N TRP A 48 -8.72 37.57 7.63
CA TRP A 48 -9.51 37.52 8.87
C TRP A 48 -10.57 38.64 9.00
N ASN A 49 -10.29 39.80 8.38
CA ASN A 49 -11.17 40.97 8.37
C ASN A 49 -12.08 41.08 7.13
N LYS A 50 -12.10 40.08 6.22
CA LYS A 50 -12.98 40.09 5.03
C LYS A 50 -13.61 38.73 4.71
N GLY A 51 -13.26 37.66 5.42
CA GLY A 51 -13.76 36.30 5.16
C GLY A 51 -15.28 36.15 5.31
N LEU A 52 -15.82 35.00 4.90
CA LEU A 52 -17.27 34.73 4.86
C LEU A 52 -17.99 35.05 6.19
N LYS A 53 -17.37 34.73 7.34
CA LYS A 53 -17.91 35.09 8.66
C LYS A 53 -18.14 36.59 8.81
N HIS A 54 -17.15 37.38 8.40
CA HIS A 54 -17.21 38.84 8.51
C HIS A 54 -18.35 39.39 7.65
N GLN A 55 -18.52 38.89 6.42
CA GLN A 55 -19.61 39.31 5.54
C GLN A 55 -21.00 38.99 6.10
N VAL A 56 -21.17 37.80 6.69
CA VAL A 56 -22.44 37.40 7.35
C VAL A 56 -22.72 38.27 8.58
N ARG A 57 -21.67 38.54 9.37
CA ARG A 57 -21.75 39.36 10.58
C ARG A 57 -22.11 40.81 10.27
N GLU A 58 -21.49 41.41 9.27
CA GLU A 58 -21.75 42.79 8.84
C GLU A 58 -23.03 42.93 8.01
N GLY A 59 -23.55 41.83 7.50
CA GLY A 59 -24.74 41.83 6.66
C GLY A 59 -24.51 42.22 5.21
N ALA A 60 -23.28 42.07 4.74
CA ALA A 60 -23.00 42.07 3.31
C ALA A 60 -23.66 40.88 2.59
N VAL A 61 -23.91 39.77 3.32
CA VAL A 61 -24.65 38.60 2.83
C VAL A 61 -25.60 38.07 3.92
N ASP A 62 -26.71 37.48 3.50
CA ASP A 62 -27.71 36.91 4.41
C ASP A 62 -27.33 35.51 4.91
N VAL A 63 -26.73 34.71 4.02
CA VAL A 63 -26.30 33.33 4.27
C VAL A 63 -24.99 33.07 3.52
N ALA A 64 -24.02 32.43 4.18
CA ALA A 64 -22.83 31.90 3.51
C ALA A 64 -22.93 30.38 3.36
N LEU A 65 -22.80 29.88 2.12
CA LEU A 65 -22.72 28.45 1.79
C LEU A 65 -21.26 28.03 1.65
N PHE A 66 -20.79 27.15 2.51
CA PHE A 66 -19.43 26.57 2.47
C PHE A 66 -19.39 25.37 3.39
N PRO A 67 -18.45 24.43 3.21
CA PRO A 67 -18.35 23.31 4.12
C PRO A 67 -17.45 23.74 5.29
N GLY A 68 -18.05 24.24 6.37
CA GLY A 68 -17.33 24.84 7.50
C GLY A 68 -17.25 23.94 8.71
N ALA A 69 -16.05 23.72 9.24
CA ALA A 69 -15.87 23.11 10.56
C ALA A 69 -15.55 24.21 11.59
N PHE A 70 -16.35 24.30 12.65
CA PHE A 70 -16.25 25.35 13.66
C PHE A 70 -16.13 24.79 15.06
N ASN A 71 -15.28 25.41 15.88
CA ASN A 71 -15.32 25.22 17.32
C ASN A 71 -16.38 26.13 17.97
N GLU A 72 -16.81 25.80 19.18
CA GLU A 72 -17.84 26.56 19.90
C GLU A 72 -17.46 28.03 20.08
N TRP A 73 -16.18 28.31 20.31
CA TRP A 73 -15.68 29.69 20.41
C TRP A 73 -15.89 30.49 19.13
N TYR A 74 -15.76 29.87 17.96
CA TYR A 74 -15.97 30.55 16.68
C TYR A 74 -17.44 30.95 16.49
N LEU A 75 -18.37 30.10 16.96
CA LEU A 75 -19.82 30.31 16.89
C LEU A 75 -20.35 31.33 17.89
N SER A 76 -19.64 31.60 19.00
CA SER A 76 -20.09 32.56 20.02
C SER A 76 -20.12 34.02 19.56
N GLN A 77 -19.58 34.34 18.38
CA GLN A 77 -19.37 35.70 17.87
C GLN A 77 -20.46 36.17 16.86
N ASN A 78 -21.72 36.30 17.30
CA ASN A 78 -22.86 36.85 16.53
C ASN A 78 -23.21 36.15 15.20
N VAL A 79 -22.71 34.94 14.99
CA VAL A 79 -23.10 34.05 13.89
C VAL A 79 -23.72 32.79 14.47
N THR A 80 -24.49 32.07 13.67
CA THR A 80 -25.09 30.78 14.02
C THR A 80 -25.00 29.82 12.86
N VAL A 81 -25.08 28.53 13.15
CA VAL A 81 -25.09 27.44 12.18
C VAL A 81 -26.31 26.55 12.49
N PRO A 82 -27.10 26.14 11.48
CA PRO A 82 -28.39 25.51 11.73
C PRO A 82 -28.24 24.07 12.23
N VAL A 83 -27.51 23.23 11.49
CA VAL A 83 -27.19 21.84 11.85
C VAL A 83 -26.00 21.35 11.01
N SER A 84 -25.27 20.37 11.53
CA SER A 84 -24.22 19.71 10.79
C SER A 84 -24.82 18.73 9.78
N TYR A 85 -24.26 18.67 8.58
CA TYR A 85 -24.74 17.78 7.50
C TYR A 85 -23.77 16.61 7.23
N THR A 86 -22.58 16.67 7.84
CA THR A 86 -21.55 15.64 7.73
C THR A 86 -20.50 15.83 8.81
N VAL A 87 -19.72 14.77 9.04
CA VAL A 87 -18.57 14.77 9.93
C VAL A 87 -17.31 14.63 9.08
N TRP A 88 -16.40 15.57 9.20
CA TRP A 88 -15.05 15.46 8.65
C TRP A 88 -14.17 14.65 9.56
N CYS A 89 -13.21 13.99 8.92
CA CYS A 89 -12.23 13.17 9.58
C CYS A 89 -10.87 13.46 8.99
N TYR A 90 -9.90 13.87 9.82
CA TYR A 90 -8.52 13.97 9.38
C TYR A 90 -7.87 12.58 9.35
N THR A 91 -7.26 12.24 8.22
CA THR A 91 -6.54 10.99 8.02
C THR A 91 -5.28 11.21 7.18
N TRP A 92 -4.53 10.14 6.97
CA TRP A 92 -3.29 10.16 6.21
C TRP A 92 -3.49 9.65 4.79
N ALA A 93 -2.85 10.33 3.86
CA ALA A 93 -2.58 9.81 2.53
C ALA A 93 -1.08 9.55 2.39
N VAL A 94 -0.74 8.31 2.08
CA VAL A 94 0.64 7.83 1.94
C VAL A 94 0.85 7.41 0.49
N PRO A 95 1.81 8.01 -0.23
CA PRO A 95 2.16 7.55 -1.56
C PRO A 95 2.67 6.09 -1.55
N ALA A 96 2.19 5.24 -2.46
CA ALA A 96 2.57 3.83 -2.55
C ALA A 96 4.06 3.63 -2.82
N ALA A 97 4.76 4.65 -3.32
CA ALA A 97 6.21 4.66 -3.46
C ALA A 97 6.93 4.40 -2.12
N PHE A 98 6.32 4.79 -1.00
CA PHE A 98 6.89 4.62 0.34
C PHE A 98 6.54 3.29 1.02
N GLY A 99 5.75 2.42 0.37
CA GLY A 99 5.49 1.11 0.95
C GLY A 99 6.79 0.33 1.12
N VAL A 100 6.83 -0.58 2.10
CA VAL A 100 7.98 -1.46 2.30
C VAL A 100 8.04 -2.42 1.11
N GLN A 101 9.05 -2.25 0.25
CA GLN A 101 9.38 -3.24 -0.77
C GLN A 101 10.41 -4.19 -0.15
N PRO A 102 10.05 -5.43 0.24
CA PRO A 102 11.07 -6.40 0.59
C PRO A 102 11.98 -6.60 -0.61
N ALA A 103 13.29 -6.71 -0.37
CA ALA A 103 14.28 -7.03 -1.39
C ALA A 103 13.81 -8.27 -2.17
N LEU A 104 13.92 -8.27 -3.50
CA LEU A 104 13.36 -9.36 -4.32
C LEU A 104 13.93 -10.73 -3.90
N PHE A 105 15.17 -10.79 -3.41
CA PHE A 105 15.75 -12.01 -2.85
C PHE A 105 14.85 -12.65 -1.77
N TRP A 106 14.36 -11.83 -0.84
CA TRP A 106 13.44 -12.29 0.19
C TRP A 106 12.10 -12.70 -0.42
N ARG A 107 11.68 -12.09 -1.54
CA ARG A 107 10.44 -12.50 -2.23
C ARG A 107 10.56 -13.86 -2.92
N LEU A 108 11.75 -14.21 -3.43
CA LEU A 108 11.99 -15.51 -4.05
C LEU A 108 11.94 -16.64 -3.02
N THR A 109 12.43 -16.40 -1.81
CA THR A 109 12.44 -17.41 -0.73
C THR A 109 11.21 -17.35 0.17
N ALA A 110 10.48 -16.23 0.24
CA ALA A 110 9.35 -16.06 1.17
C ALA A 110 8.08 -16.81 0.78
N GLU A 111 7.98 -17.34 -0.44
CA GLU A 111 6.78 -18.08 -0.87
C GLU A 111 6.60 -19.38 -0.07
N PHE A 112 7.72 -20.05 0.23
CA PHE A 112 7.73 -21.13 1.17
C PHE A 112 8.09 -20.60 2.55
N THR A 113 7.29 -21.01 3.53
CA THR A 113 7.58 -20.71 4.94
C THR A 113 8.94 -21.29 5.31
N PRO A 114 9.68 -20.68 6.26
CA PRO A 114 10.94 -21.23 6.75
C PRO A 114 10.83 -22.70 7.17
N GLU A 115 9.67 -23.08 7.72
CA GLU A 115 9.33 -24.45 8.10
C GLU A 115 9.29 -25.39 6.88
N THR A 116 8.68 -24.94 5.77
CA THR A 116 8.66 -25.68 4.51
C THR A 116 10.06 -25.87 3.95
N TRP A 117 10.90 -24.83 3.97
CA TRP A 117 12.30 -24.94 3.53
C TRP A 117 13.10 -25.92 4.39
N ALA A 118 12.89 -25.92 5.70
CA ALA A 118 13.51 -26.87 6.61
C ALA A 118 13.09 -28.31 6.30
N LEU A 119 11.81 -28.54 5.99
CA LEU A 119 11.30 -29.86 5.59
C LEU A 119 11.86 -30.33 4.24
N VAL A 120 11.97 -29.43 3.25
CA VAL A 120 12.62 -29.74 1.97
C VAL A 120 14.08 -30.12 2.20
N GLY A 121 14.82 -29.35 3.00
CA GLY A 121 16.20 -29.66 3.37
C GLY A 121 16.35 -31.00 4.11
N ALA A 122 15.46 -31.27 5.07
CA ALA A 122 15.43 -32.55 5.78
C ALA A 122 15.14 -33.73 4.82
N SER A 123 14.19 -33.56 3.90
CA SER A 123 13.84 -34.59 2.91
C SER A 123 15.01 -34.91 1.97
N LEU A 124 15.79 -33.88 1.61
CA LEU A 124 17.00 -34.02 0.80
C LEU A 124 18.08 -34.85 1.52
N ILE A 125 18.32 -34.54 2.80
CA ILE A 125 19.29 -35.28 3.62
C ILE A 125 18.86 -36.74 3.74
N VAL A 126 17.59 -37.00 4.04
CA VAL A 126 17.05 -38.37 4.13
C VAL A 126 17.20 -39.10 2.78
N ALA A 127 16.94 -38.42 1.67
CA ALA A 127 17.11 -39.00 0.34
C ALA A 127 18.58 -39.30 0.02
N TRP A 128 19.54 -38.45 0.41
CA TRP A 128 20.97 -38.74 0.28
C TRP A 128 21.38 -40.02 1.01
N TYR A 129 20.98 -40.16 2.27
CA TYR A 129 21.28 -41.35 3.05
C TYR A 129 20.59 -42.60 2.49
N ALA A 130 19.32 -42.50 2.11
CA ALA A 130 18.59 -43.63 1.52
C ALA A 130 19.22 -44.09 0.20
N ALA A 131 19.62 -43.15 -0.67
CA ALA A 131 20.31 -43.45 -1.92
C ALA A 131 21.68 -44.10 -1.67
N ALA A 132 22.47 -43.55 -0.74
CA ALA A 132 23.78 -44.11 -0.38
C ALA A 132 23.66 -45.54 0.18
N LEU A 133 22.68 -45.79 1.06
CA LEU A 133 22.41 -47.12 1.59
C LEU A 133 22.01 -48.10 0.49
N LEU A 134 21.09 -47.71 -0.40
CA LEU A 134 20.67 -48.57 -1.52
C LEU A 134 21.84 -48.90 -2.46
N MET A 135 22.75 -47.94 -2.69
CA MET A 135 23.96 -48.15 -3.48
C MET A 135 25.00 -49.04 -2.78
N GLU A 136 25.09 -49.03 -1.45
CA GLU A 136 26.01 -49.91 -0.68
C GLU A 136 25.63 -51.40 -0.87
N TYR A 137 24.34 -51.70 -0.98
CA TYR A 137 23.82 -53.05 -1.22
C TYR A 137 23.73 -53.45 -2.70
N GLU A 138 23.96 -52.53 -3.65
CA GLU A 138 24.03 -52.89 -5.07
C GLU A 138 25.42 -53.44 -5.44
N PRO A 139 25.51 -54.57 -6.18
CA PRO A 139 26.78 -55.17 -6.60
C PRO A 139 27.47 -54.43 -7.76
N ALA A 140 27.01 -53.21 -8.10
CA ALA A 140 27.40 -52.49 -9.32
C ALA A 140 28.65 -51.60 -9.18
N PHE A 141 29.21 -51.46 -7.98
CA PHE A 141 30.37 -50.60 -7.71
C PHE A 141 31.70 -51.33 -7.94
N ASP A 142 32.69 -50.64 -8.53
CA ASP A 142 33.97 -51.21 -8.98
C ASP A 142 34.64 -52.02 -7.85
N PRO A 143 34.87 -53.34 -8.04
CA PRO A 143 35.48 -54.19 -7.03
C PRO A 143 36.95 -53.86 -6.74
N ASN A 144 37.60 -53.04 -7.56
CA ASN A 144 39.01 -52.66 -7.40
C ASN A 144 39.24 -51.50 -6.41
N LEU A 145 38.18 -50.85 -5.92
CA LEU A 145 38.29 -49.82 -4.91
C LEU A 145 38.46 -50.45 -3.51
N ASP A 146 39.35 -49.88 -2.71
CA ASP A 146 39.43 -50.21 -1.29
C ASP A 146 38.11 -49.84 -0.58
N LYS A 147 37.85 -50.43 0.60
CA LYS A 147 36.58 -50.23 1.31
C LYS A 147 36.32 -48.75 1.65
N SER A 148 37.38 -47.95 1.86
CA SER A 148 37.23 -46.53 2.21
C SER A 148 36.91 -45.67 0.98
N GLY A 149 37.63 -45.84 -0.12
CA GLY A 149 37.38 -45.17 -1.40
C GLY A 149 36.03 -45.54 -2.01
N ARG A 150 35.60 -46.80 -1.85
CA ARG A 150 34.26 -47.23 -2.28
C ARG A 150 33.15 -46.45 -1.56
N ARG A 151 33.26 -46.22 -0.25
CA ARG A 151 32.25 -45.46 0.51
C ARG A 151 32.19 -44.00 0.06
N VAL A 152 33.34 -43.35 -0.10
CA VAL A 152 33.39 -41.95 -0.54
C VAL A 152 32.73 -41.78 -1.91
N GLU A 153 33.02 -42.66 -2.86
CA GLU A 153 32.44 -42.58 -4.21
C GLU A 153 30.93 -42.86 -4.23
N ILE A 154 30.44 -43.76 -3.37
CA ILE A 154 29.00 -43.99 -3.18
C ILE A 154 28.33 -42.72 -2.66
N TYR A 155 28.83 -42.09 -1.59
CA TYR A 155 28.24 -40.87 -1.05
C TYR A 155 28.26 -39.73 -2.07
N ARG A 156 29.38 -39.55 -2.79
CA ARG A 156 29.50 -38.54 -3.85
C ARG A 156 28.46 -38.74 -4.95
N THR A 157 28.31 -39.99 -5.40
CA THR A 157 27.35 -40.37 -6.45
C THR A 157 25.91 -40.22 -5.97
N ALA A 158 25.59 -40.60 -4.73
CA ALA A 158 24.27 -40.48 -4.14
C ALA A 158 23.85 -39.00 -4.01
N VAL A 159 24.73 -38.15 -3.50
CA VAL A 159 24.48 -36.70 -3.38
C VAL A 159 24.27 -36.10 -4.76
N ALA A 160 25.13 -36.41 -5.74
CA ALA A 160 25.00 -35.92 -7.11
C ALA A 160 23.69 -36.41 -7.76
N LEU A 161 23.33 -37.69 -7.60
CA LEU A 161 22.12 -38.27 -8.18
C LEU A 161 20.86 -37.60 -7.64
N VAL A 162 20.74 -37.50 -6.32
CA VAL A 162 19.54 -36.97 -5.64
C VAL A 162 19.38 -35.47 -5.91
N THR A 163 20.48 -34.69 -5.88
CA THR A 163 20.43 -33.24 -6.15
C THR A 163 20.11 -32.95 -7.62
N ALA A 164 20.75 -33.65 -8.56
CA ALA A 164 20.50 -33.47 -9.98
C ALA A 164 19.05 -33.83 -10.36
N THR A 165 18.55 -34.95 -9.85
CA THR A 165 17.16 -35.38 -10.12
C THR A 165 16.11 -34.48 -9.47
N LEU A 166 16.39 -33.84 -8.34
CA LEU A 166 15.50 -32.84 -7.74
C LEU A 166 15.32 -31.62 -8.67
N VAL A 167 16.40 -31.18 -9.32
CA VAL A 167 16.39 -30.01 -10.24
C VAL A 167 15.95 -30.40 -11.66
N GLY A 168 15.72 -31.69 -11.91
CA GLY A 168 15.29 -32.20 -13.22
C GLY A 168 16.44 -32.40 -14.22
N LEU A 169 17.69 -32.45 -13.76
CA LEU A 169 18.84 -32.77 -14.60
C LEU A 169 18.95 -34.29 -14.83
N PRO A 170 19.27 -34.73 -16.06
CA PRO A 170 19.48 -36.14 -16.35
C PRO A 170 20.76 -36.63 -15.68
N VAL A 171 20.71 -37.83 -15.08
CA VAL A 171 21.87 -38.48 -14.47
C VAL A 171 22.16 -39.78 -15.20
N HIS A 172 23.43 -40.01 -15.55
CA HIS A 172 23.85 -41.18 -16.33
C HIS A 172 23.96 -42.48 -15.52
N HIS A 173 23.87 -42.40 -14.19
CA HIS A 173 23.94 -43.57 -13.31
C HIS A 173 22.60 -44.33 -13.32
N LYS A 174 22.64 -45.62 -13.69
CA LYS A 174 21.45 -46.48 -13.77
C LYS A 174 21.41 -47.42 -12.57
N THR A 175 20.40 -47.28 -11.72
CA THR A 175 20.14 -48.23 -10.63
C THR A 175 19.68 -49.57 -11.20
N ARG A 176 20.34 -50.66 -10.80
CA ARG A 176 20.04 -52.00 -11.32
C ARG A 176 19.01 -52.73 -10.45
N GLY A 177 18.97 -52.45 -9.14
CA GLY A 177 18.05 -53.06 -8.20
C GLY A 177 16.62 -52.54 -8.31
N ALA A 178 15.64 -53.41 -8.07
CA ALA A 178 14.23 -53.03 -8.06
C ALA A 178 13.93 -51.95 -7.00
N ALA A 179 14.51 -52.08 -5.80
CA ALA A 179 14.35 -51.10 -4.71
C ALA A 179 14.92 -49.72 -5.08
N GLY A 180 16.11 -49.68 -5.68
CA GLY A 180 16.74 -48.43 -6.15
C GLY A 180 15.91 -47.74 -7.25
N ARG A 181 15.28 -48.50 -8.14
CA ARG A 181 14.37 -47.96 -9.16
C ARG A 181 13.10 -47.38 -8.55
N VAL A 182 12.45 -48.10 -7.63
CA VAL A 182 11.24 -47.62 -6.94
C VAL A 182 11.53 -46.35 -6.15
N PHE A 183 12.66 -46.31 -5.42
CA PHE A 183 13.12 -45.12 -4.72
C PHE A 183 13.33 -43.96 -5.68
N LEU A 184 14.09 -44.16 -6.76
CA LEU A 184 14.40 -43.11 -7.71
C LEU A 184 13.14 -42.58 -8.41
N SER A 185 12.21 -43.46 -8.80
CA SER A 185 10.92 -43.07 -9.37
C SER A 185 10.09 -42.23 -8.39
N SER A 186 10.04 -42.63 -7.12
CA SER A 186 9.33 -41.88 -6.07
C SER A 186 9.98 -40.53 -5.81
N TRP A 187 11.32 -40.49 -5.77
CA TRP A 187 12.09 -39.26 -5.56
C TRP A 187 11.93 -38.27 -6.73
N VAL A 188 12.01 -38.76 -7.97
CA VAL A 188 11.76 -37.94 -9.17
C VAL A 188 10.33 -37.38 -9.15
N TYR A 189 9.34 -38.18 -8.74
CA TYR A 189 7.97 -37.69 -8.59
C TYR A 189 7.88 -36.56 -7.56
N VAL A 190 8.51 -36.72 -6.39
CA VAL A 190 8.60 -35.66 -5.37
C VAL A 190 9.28 -34.40 -5.94
N GLY A 191 10.37 -34.57 -6.69
CA GLY A 191 11.08 -33.45 -7.32
C GLY A 191 10.22 -32.71 -8.34
N ILE A 192 9.45 -33.42 -9.17
CA ILE A 192 8.48 -32.82 -10.09
C ILE A 192 7.42 -32.02 -9.32
N VAL A 193 6.84 -32.60 -8.27
CA VAL A 193 5.80 -31.92 -7.47
C VAL A 193 6.35 -30.66 -6.79
N LEU A 194 7.54 -30.73 -6.18
CA LEU A 194 8.16 -29.59 -5.51
C LEU A 194 8.53 -28.46 -6.49
N THR A 195 9.16 -28.81 -7.61
CA THR A 195 9.56 -27.82 -8.62
C THR A 195 8.34 -27.18 -9.30
N THR A 196 7.31 -27.96 -9.63
CA THR A 196 6.05 -27.43 -10.21
C THR A 196 5.30 -26.53 -9.24
N ALA A 197 5.18 -26.92 -7.96
CA ALA A 197 4.56 -26.08 -6.94
C ALA A 197 5.33 -24.76 -6.75
N TYR A 198 6.65 -24.82 -6.63
CA TYR A 198 7.49 -23.63 -6.43
C TYR A 198 7.44 -22.70 -7.66
N THR A 199 7.53 -23.25 -8.88
CA THR A 199 7.45 -22.45 -10.11
C THR A 199 6.08 -21.81 -10.31
N ALA A 200 4.99 -22.51 -10.00
CA ALA A 200 3.64 -21.95 -10.07
C ALA A 200 3.46 -20.79 -9.08
N ALA A 201 3.96 -20.95 -7.86
CA ALA A 201 3.88 -19.93 -6.83
C ALA A 201 4.75 -18.70 -7.20
N LEU A 202 5.96 -18.94 -7.71
CA LEU A 202 6.83 -17.89 -8.24
C LEU A 202 6.18 -17.15 -9.42
N HIS A 203 5.50 -17.86 -10.32
CA HIS A 203 4.78 -17.25 -11.44
C HIS A 203 3.66 -16.32 -10.96
N SER A 204 2.91 -16.72 -9.92
CA SER A 204 1.89 -15.86 -9.30
C SER A 204 2.49 -14.57 -8.74
N LEU A 205 3.63 -14.66 -8.04
CA LEU A 205 4.37 -13.52 -7.49
C LEU A 205 4.85 -12.53 -8.56
N VAL A 206 5.28 -13.03 -9.71
CA VAL A 206 5.75 -12.19 -10.82
C VAL A 206 4.57 -11.60 -11.60
N ALA A 207 3.50 -12.37 -11.79
CA ALA A 207 2.31 -11.94 -12.54
C ALA A 207 1.52 -10.85 -11.82
N ALA A 208 1.40 -10.94 -10.49
CA ALA A 208 0.77 -9.94 -9.66
C ALA A 208 1.84 -9.27 -8.80
N PRO A 209 2.50 -8.18 -9.28
CA PRO A 209 3.45 -7.46 -8.44
C PRO A 209 2.69 -6.96 -7.22
N VAL A 210 2.91 -7.61 -6.08
CA VAL A 210 2.42 -7.14 -4.79
C VAL A 210 3.06 -5.77 -4.61
N GLY A 211 2.24 -4.74 -4.86
CA GLY A 211 2.63 -3.36 -4.64
C GLY A 211 3.17 -3.24 -3.23
N ALA A 212 4.13 -2.33 -3.05
CA ALA A 212 4.73 -2.08 -1.76
C ALA A 212 3.64 -2.06 -0.68
N ARG A 213 3.81 -2.84 0.41
CA ARG A 213 2.76 -3.00 1.42
C ARG A 213 2.38 -1.59 1.89
N PRO A 214 1.14 -1.15 1.66
CA PRO A 214 0.76 0.20 2.04
C PRO A 214 0.84 0.31 3.55
N VAL A 215 1.32 1.45 4.04
CA VAL A 215 1.33 1.74 5.47
C VAL A 215 -0.12 1.80 5.95
N LYS A 216 -0.53 0.86 6.79
CA LYS A 216 -1.95 0.70 7.17
C LYS A 216 -2.30 1.39 8.48
N SER A 217 -1.30 1.72 9.29
CA SER A 217 -1.49 2.29 10.62
C SER A 217 -0.62 3.51 10.87
N VAL A 218 -1.10 4.37 11.77
CA VAL A 218 -0.34 5.53 12.25
C VAL A 218 0.93 5.09 12.98
N GLN A 219 0.91 3.95 13.67
CA GLN A 219 2.08 3.41 14.35
C GLN A 219 3.17 3.01 13.36
N GLU A 220 2.80 2.28 12.30
CA GLU A 220 3.71 1.92 11.21
C GLU A 220 4.25 3.17 10.51
N LEU A 221 3.41 4.19 10.30
CA LEU A 221 3.85 5.47 9.77
C LEU A 221 4.84 6.15 10.72
N ALA A 222 4.57 6.18 12.02
CA ALA A 222 5.42 6.79 13.03
C ALA A 222 6.77 6.07 13.17
N ASP A 223 6.80 4.75 13.00
CA ASP A 223 8.02 3.94 13.06
C ASP A 223 8.81 3.94 11.75
N SER A 224 8.17 4.30 10.64
CA SER A 224 8.84 4.54 9.37
C SER A 224 9.61 5.87 9.33
N ASN A 225 10.63 5.95 8.47
CA ASN A 225 11.35 7.19 8.15
C ASN A 225 10.69 8.02 7.03
N ILE A 226 9.39 7.79 6.76
CA ILE A 226 8.67 8.52 5.71
C ILE A 226 8.49 9.98 6.13
N PRO A 227 8.83 10.98 5.31
CA PRO A 227 8.56 12.38 5.63
C PRO A 227 7.05 12.63 5.72
N VAL A 228 6.63 13.44 6.68
CA VAL A 228 5.20 13.72 6.95
C VAL A 228 4.93 15.21 6.96
N GLY A 229 3.73 15.63 6.55
CA GLY A 229 3.36 17.04 6.51
C GLY A 229 1.87 17.27 6.34
N GLY A 230 1.47 18.54 6.35
CA GLY A 230 0.10 18.98 6.20
C GLY A 230 0.02 20.50 6.34
N TYR A 231 -1.16 21.07 6.11
CA TYR A 231 -1.41 22.48 6.40
C TYR A 231 -1.67 22.69 7.90
N VAL A 232 -1.70 23.94 8.32
CA VAL A 232 -1.75 24.35 9.73
C VAL A 232 -2.86 23.64 10.52
N SER A 233 -4.09 23.62 10.02
CA SER A 233 -5.24 23.09 10.77
C SER A 233 -5.10 21.60 11.17
N PRO A 234 -4.83 20.65 10.26
CA PRO A 234 -4.58 19.26 10.63
C PRO A 234 -3.36 19.09 11.53
N LEU A 235 -2.31 19.89 11.34
CA LEU A 235 -1.11 19.82 12.19
C LEU A 235 -1.41 20.30 13.62
N GLU A 236 -2.23 21.33 13.79
CA GLU A 236 -2.71 21.75 15.11
C GLU A 236 -3.57 20.66 15.77
N HIS A 237 -4.46 20.01 15.01
CA HIS A 237 -5.24 18.88 15.51
C HIS A 237 -4.35 17.71 15.91
N MET A 238 -3.31 17.43 15.13
CA MET A 238 -2.30 16.43 15.47
C MET A 238 -1.53 16.80 16.74
N ARG A 239 -1.16 18.06 16.91
CA ARG A 239 -0.50 18.57 18.13
C ARG A 239 -1.37 18.36 19.36
N ASN A 240 -2.66 18.66 19.27
CA ASN A 240 -3.61 18.44 20.36
C ASN A 240 -3.76 16.95 20.67
N THR A 241 -3.84 16.11 19.64
CA THR A 241 -3.99 14.65 19.77
C THR A 241 -2.71 13.98 20.28
N ALA A 242 -1.54 14.57 20.02
CA ALA A 242 -0.23 14.07 20.47
C ALA A 242 -0.09 14.01 22.00
N THR A 243 -0.96 14.71 22.74
CA THR A 243 -1.00 14.61 24.21
C THR A 243 -1.54 13.26 24.69
N PHE A 244 -2.39 12.60 23.90
CA PHE A 244 -3.03 11.33 24.27
C PHE A 244 -2.42 10.13 23.56
N ILE A 245 -1.85 10.32 22.37
CA ILE A 245 -1.36 9.23 21.51
C ILE A 245 0.11 9.50 21.14
N PRO A 246 1.08 8.71 21.66
CA PRO A 246 2.51 8.91 21.44
C PRO A 246 2.93 8.88 19.97
N ALA A 247 2.24 8.09 19.14
CA ALA A 247 2.52 8.01 17.70
C ALA A 247 2.40 9.38 17.03
N TYR A 248 1.37 10.17 17.35
CA TYR A 248 1.24 11.53 16.82
C TYR A 248 2.28 12.50 17.36
N ALA A 249 2.76 12.31 18.59
CA ALA A 249 3.88 13.11 19.10
C ALA A 249 5.15 12.88 18.28
N LYS A 250 5.44 11.62 17.92
CA LYS A 250 6.57 11.26 17.05
C LYS A 250 6.39 11.83 15.64
N LEU A 251 5.18 11.76 15.08
CA LEU A 251 4.85 12.32 13.77
C LEU A 251 4.95 13.85 13.73
N PHE A 252 4.38 14.53 14.72
CA PHE A 252 4.33 15.99 14.80
C PHE A 252 5.73 16.60 14.88
N ARG A 253 6.66 16.00 15.65
CA ARG A 253 8.04 16.48 15.78
C ARG A 253 8.81 16.57 14.45
N ARG A 254 8.44 15.75 13.46
CA ARG A 254 9.05 15.72 12.13
C ARG A 254 8.13 16.24 11.02
N ALA A 255 6.92 16.69 11.38
CA ALA A 255 5.95 17.18 10.43
C ALA A 255 6.40 18.52 9.86
N ARG A 256 6.21 18.70 8.55
CA ARG A 256 6.43 19.98 7.87
C ARG A 256 5.10 20.63 7.56
N GLU A 257 5.01 21.92 7.84
CA GLU A 257 3.90 22.74 7.39
C GLU A 257 4.02 22.96 5.88
N ILE A 258 2.93 22.71 5.17
CA ILE A 258 2.83 22.84 3.72
C ILE A 258 1.79 23.94 3.42
N PRO A 259 2.11 24.97 2.63
CA PRO A 259 1.11 25.91 2.17
C PRO A 259 0.04 25.19 1.34
N GLU A 260 -1.23 25.50 1.59
CA GLU A 260 -2.39 24.79 1.00
C GLU A 260 -2.31 24.63 -0.53
N PHE A 261 -1.79 25.64 -1.23
CA PHE A 261 -1.63 25.62 -2.69
C PHE A 261 -0.65 24.56 -3.21
N TYR A 262 0.36 24.16 -2.42
CA TYR A 262 1.37 23.19 -2.85
C TYR A 262 1.01 21.75 -2.48
N LEU A 263 -0.04 21.53 -1.70
CA LEU A 263 -0.37 20.19 -1.18
C LEU A 263 -0.55 19.15 -2.30
N ASP A 264 -1.20 19.57 -3.38
CA ASP A 264 -1.43 18.75 -4.58
C ASP A 264 -0.12 18.27 -5.21
N ASP A 265 0.90 19.12 -5.25
CA ASP A 265 2.21 18.82 -5.82
C ASP A 265 3.00 17.83 -4.96
N TYR A 266 2.92 17.94 -3.63
CA TYR A 266 3.55 16.97 -2.72
C TYR A 266 2.93 15.58 -2.84
N LEU A 267 1.60 15.52 -2.97
CA LEU A 267 0.86 14.28 -3.19
C LEU A 267 1.14 13.68 -4.58
N ALA A 268 1.16 14.50 -5.63
CA ALA A 268 1.43 14.08 -6.99
C ALA A 268 2.86 13.54 -7.18
N ASN A 269 3.85 14.21 -6.57
CA ASN A 269 5.26 13.82 -6.68
C ASN A 269 5.67 12.71 -5.71
N ALA A 270 4.75 12.18 -4.91
CA ALA A 270 5.00 11.11 -3.94
C ALA A 270 6.18 11.42 -2.99
N THR A 271 6.32 12.67 -2.55
CA THR A 271 7.49 13.11 -1.77
C THR A 271 7.31 12.97 -0.27
N MET A 272 6.07 12.91 0.22
CA MET A 272 5.76 12.73 1.63
C MET A 272 4.36 12.20 1.89
N ALA A 273 4.13 11.70 3.10
CA ALA A 273 2.79 11.39 3.60
C ALA A 273 2.12 12.67 4.11
N VAL A 274 0.87 12.87 3.73
CA VAL A 274 0.13 14.10 4.02
C VAL A 274 -1.07 13.80 4.92
N VAL A 275 -1.28 14.65 5.93
CA VAL A 275 -2.50 14.64 6.74
C VAL A 275 -3.51 15.67 6.19
N ASP A 276 -4.72 15.22 5.89
CA ASP A 276 -5.82 16.06 5.42
C ASP A 276 -7.17 15.35 5.64
N ARG A 277 -8.26 16.00 5.25
CA ARG A 277 -9.63 15.48 5.32
C ARG A 277 -9.76 14.27 4.41
N ARG A 278 -10.40 13.22 4.95
CA ARG A 278 -10.56 11.93 4.28
C ARG A 278 -11.33 12.05 2.96
N ASP A 279 -12.43 12.80 2.93
CA ASP A 279 -13.26 13.01 1.74
C ASP A 279 -12.43 13.63 0.60
N TRP A 280 -11.66 14.66 0.90
CA TRP A 280 -10.76 15.30 -0.05
C TRP A 280 -9.65 14.37 -0.55
N LEU A 281 -8.99 13.64 0.35
CA LEU A 281 -7.93 12.69 -0.02
C LEU A 281 -8.47 11.54 -0.89
N VAL A 282 -9.67 11.06 -0.60
CA VAL A 282 -10.36 10.04 -1.41
C VAL A 282 -10.70 10.58 -2.79
N LEU A 283 -11.21 11.82 -2.87
CA LEU A 283 -11.49 12.47 -4.14
C LEU A 283 -10.21 12.63 -4.99
N LEU A 284 -9.11 13.07 -4.39
CA LEU A 284 -7.80 13.18 -5.07
C LEU A 284 -7.29 11.82 -5.56
N ALA A 285 -7.36 10.79 -4.73
CA ALA A 285 -6.94 9.44 -5.10
C ALA A 285 -7.79 8.86 -6.26
N ARG A 286 -9.05 9.31 -6.39
CA ARG A 286 -9.99 8.89 -7.44
C ARG A 286 -10.00 9.82 -8.66
N ALA A 287 -9.25 10.91 -8.66
CA ALA A 287 -9.30 11.89 -9.73
C ALA A 287 -8.88 11.26 -11.08
N PRO A 288 -9.67 11.44 -12.16
CA PRO A 288 -9.43 10.79 -13.45
C PRO A 288 -8.16 11.29 -14.16
N SER A 289 -7.57 12.40 -13.69
CA SER A 289 -6.30 12.94 -14.20
C SER A 289 -5.13 11.95 -14.06
N GLY A 290 -5.25 10.96 -13.17
CA GLY A 290 -4.19 10.00 -12.88
C GLY A 290 -2.97 10.63 -12.19
N ARG A 291 -3.05 11.90 -11.79
CA ARG A 291 -1.97 12.67 -11.14
C ARG A 291 -1.58 12.11 -9.77
N HIS A 292 -2.53 11.48 -9.08
CA HIS A 292 -2.33 10.90 -7.75
C HIS A 292 -2.34 9.36 -7.76
N ARG A 293 -1.95 8.75 -8.89
CA ARG A 293 -1.89 7.28 -9.01
C ARG A 293 -0.99 6.68 -7.95
N GLY A 294 -1.53 5.72 -7.21
CA GLY A 294 -0.80 5.05 -6.13
C GLY A 294 -0.88 5.77 -4.79
N LEU A 295 -1.75 6.76 -4.61
CA LEU A 295 -2.01 7.32 -3.29
C LEU A 295 -2.83 6.34 -2.43
N HIS A 296 -2.33 5.94 -1.27
CA HIS A 296 -3.06 5.12 -0.31
C HIS A 296 -3.63 5.99 0.80
N VAL A 297 -4.96 6.05 0.91
CA VAL A 297 -5.66 6.77 1.99
C VAL A 297 -6.01 5.78 3.11
N MET A 298 -5.67 6.11 4.35
CA MET A 298 -6.02 5.28 5.52
C MET A 298 -7.51 5.43 5.89
N GLN A 299 -8.41 4.81 5.11
CA GLN A 299 -9.87 5.03 5.19
C GLN A 299 -10.49 4.73 6.56
N HIS A 300 -10.00 3.69 7.24
CA HIS A 300 -10.50 3.24 8.55
C HIS A 300 -9.88 3.99 9.73
N HIS A 301 -8.91 4.87 9.47
CA HIS A 301 -8.24 5.63 10.50
C HIS A 301 -8.79 7.06 10.57
N CYS A 302 -9.12 7.51 11.77
CA CYS A 302 -9.54 8.88 12.02
C CYS A 302 -8.75 9.50 13.17
N MET A 303 -8.03 10.58 12.89
CA MET A 303 -7.28 11.30 13.92
C MET A 303 -8.21 12.15 14.80
N SER A 304 -9.10 12.89 14.17
CA SER A 304 -10.07 13.75 14.85
C SER A 304 -11.28 13.95 13.95
N THR A 305 -12.45 13.98 14.58
CA THR A 305 -13.74 14.22 13.92
C THR A 305 -14.19 15.65 14.14
N MET A 306 -14.69 16.30 13.11
CA MET A 306 -15.23 17.65 13.18
C MET A 306 -16.60 17.71 12.52
N ASN A 307 -17.57 18.31 13.22
CA ASN A 307 -18.87 18.59 12.64
C ASN A 307 -18.75 19.69 11.58
N VAL A 308 -19.34 19.45 10.42
CA VAL A 308 -19.31 20.36 9.28
C VAL A 308 -20.69 20.91 9.04
N PHE A 309 -20.77 22.22 8.90
CA PHE A 309 -21.99 22.96 8.70
C PHE A 309 -22.03 23.47 7.26
N PRO A 310 -23.18 23.36 6.57
CA PRO A 310 -23.28 23.80 5.18
C PRO A 310 -23.55 25.31 5.06
N PHE A 311 -24.16 25.89 6.09
CA PHE A 311 -24.59 27.28 6.13
C PHE A 311 -24.04 27.99 7.37
N LEU A 312 -23.67 29.26 7.19
CA LEU A 312 -23.42 30.21 8.27
C LEU A 312 -24.38 31.38 8.13
N LEU A 313 -25.06 31.69 9.23
CA LEU A 313 -26.06 32.74 9.31
C LEU A 313 -25.70 33.76 10.38
N ARG A 314 -26.31 34.93 10.34
CA ARG A 314 -26.29 35.86 11.47
C ARG A 314 -27.13 35.28 12.60
N ARG A 315 -26.67 35.48 13.84
CA ARG A 315 -27.42 35.06 15.03
C ARG A 315 -28.81 35.74 15.05
N GLY A 316 -29.85 34.94 15.26
CA GLY A 316 -31.25 35.41 15.22
C GLY A 316 -31.84 35.56 13.81
N SER A 317 -31.19 34.99 12.78
CA SER A 317 -31.74 34.99 11.43
C SER A 317 -33.06 34.19 11.38
N PRO A 318 -34.12 34.71 10.75
CA PRO A 318 -35.38 33.98 10.60
C PRO A 318 -35.24 32.72 9.73
N LEU A 319 -34.16 32.61 8.94
CA LEU A 319 -33.87 31.46 8.10
C LEU A 319 -33.27 30.27 8.87
N GLU A 320 -32.81 30.48 10.10
CA GLU A 320 -32.10 29.45 10.88
C GLU A 320 -32.95 28.19 11.10
N ALA A 321 -34.17 28.34 11.60
CA ALA A 321 -35.08 27.21 11.84
C ALA A 321 -35.46 26.52 10.52
N SER A 322 -35.87 27.29 9.52
CA SER A 322 -36.32 26.76 8.23
C SER A 322 -35.21 25.99 7.49
N LEU A 323 -33.97 26.49 7.52
CA LEU A 323 -32.82 25.79 6.92
C LEU A 323 -32.44 24.56 7.72
N ARG A 324 -32.45 24.63 9.07
CA ARG A 324 -32.19 23.48 9.93
C ARG A 324 -33.14 22.32 9.61
N ASP A 325 -34.44 22.60 9.61
CA ASP A 325 -35.47 21.58 9.40
C ASP A 325 -35.40 21.00 7.98
N THR A 326 -35.00 21.83 7.00
CA THR A 326 -34.76 21.37 5.62
C THR A 326 -33.54 20.47 5.53
N VAL A 327 -32.41 20.85 6.13
CA VAL A 327 -31.18 20.03 6.11
C VAL A 327 -31.41 18.70 6.82
N LEU A 328 -32.06 18.73 7.99
CA LEU A 328 -32.43 17.51 8.73
C LEU A 328 -33.30 16.59 7.87
N LEU A 329 -34.34 17.11 7.22
CA LEU A 329 -35.17 16.29 6.34
C LEU A 329 -34.33 15.69 5.20
N LEU A 330 -33.47 16.48 4.55
CA LEU A 330 -32.61 15.99 3.46
C LEU A 330 -31.64 14.90 3.90
N GLU A 331 -31.21 14.94 5.17
CA GLU A 331 -30.42 13.90 5.80
C GLU A 331 -31.27 12.65 6.09
N GLU A 332 -32.44 12.82 6.70
CA GLU A 332 -33.37 11.74 7.04
C GLU A 332 -33.83 10.93 5.81
N VAL A 333 -34.08 11.60 4.68
CA VAL A 333 -34.43 10.93 3.42
C VAL A 333 -33.22 10.37 2.66
N GLY A 334 -32.00 10.61 3.14
CA GLY A 334 -30.77 10.10 2.54
C GLY A 334 -30.30 10.83 1.27
N LEU A 335 -30.87 11.99 0.92
CA LEU A 335 -30.48 12.75 -0.28
C LEU A 335 -29.05 13.28 -0.17
N LEU A 336 -28.63 13.73 1.02
CA LEU A 336 -27.26 14.19 1.24
C LEU A 336 -26.23 13.08 1.03
N SER A 337 -26.54 11.87 1.49
CA SER A 337 -25.70 10.68 1.28
C SER A 337 -25.64 10.31 -0.19
N HIS A 338 -26.77 10.38 -0.89
CA HIS A 338 -26.85 10.12 -2.33
C HIS A 338 -25.97 11.07 -3.15
N TRP A 339 -26.10 12.39 -2.94
CA TRP A 339 -25.27 13.37 -3.66
C TRP A 339 -23.78 13.23 -3.36
N ARG A 340 -23.43 12.88 -2.11
CA ARG A 340 -22.03 12.63 -1.75
C ARG A 340 -21.47 11.41 -2.47
N GLN A 341 -22.21 10.31 -2.49
CA GLN A 341 -21.81 9.10 -3.20
C GLN A 341 -21.66 9.36 -4.70
N GLN A 342 -22.57 10.16 -5.28
CA GLN A 342 -22.50 10.56 -6.68
C GLN A 342 -21.22 11.34 -7.02
N GLU A 343 -20.83 12.29 -6.16
CA GLU A 343 -19.60 13.09 -6.34
C GLU A 343 -18.32 12.27 -6.06
N GLU A 344 -18.39 11.33 -5.12
CA GLU A 344 -17.29 10.41 -4.81
C GLU A 344 -17.05 9.34 -5.90
N GLY A 345 -18.00 9.18 -6.83
CA GLY A 345 -17.99 8.21 -7.92
C GLY A 345 -18.37 6.80 -7.49
N ASP A 346 -18.99 6.04 -8.39
CA ASP A 346 -19.39 4.64 -8.13
C ASP A 346 -18.15 3.78 -7.79
N SER A 347 -18.28 3.00 -6.72
CA SER A 347 -17.21 2.13 -6.18
C SER A 347 -16.71 1.08 -7.20
N ASN A 348 -17.48 0.81 -8.25
CA ASN A 348 -17.13 -0.13 -9.32
C ASN A 348 -15.93 0.35 -10.16
N THR A 349 -15.73 1.66 -10.29
CA THR A 349 -14.57 2.23 -11.00
C THR A 349 -13.24 1.91 -10.29
N MET A 350 -13.28 1.57 -9.00
CA MET A 350 -12.12 1.25 -8.17
C MET A 350 -11.55 -0.14 -8.50
N GLN A 351 -12.40 -1.09 -8.87
CA GLN A 351 -11.99 -2.46 -9.24
C GLN A 351 -11.34 -2.47 -10.64
N GLU A 352 -11.74 -1.55 -11.51
CA GLU A 352 -11.19 -1.38 -12.86
C GLU A 352 -9.84 -0.62 -12.86
N TYR A 353 -9.62 0.30 -11.90
CA TYR A 353 -8.34 1.03 -11.80
C TYR A 353 -7.23 0.26 -11.10
N ASP A 354 -7.54 -0.55 -10.07
CA ASP A 354 -6.54 -1.42 -9.43
C ASP A 354 -6.13 -2.59 -10.35
N SER A 355 -7.03 -3.01 -11.27
CA SER A 355 -6.74 -4.02 -12.31
C SER A 355 -5.95 -3.46 -13.50
N GLN A 356 -5.92 -2.14 -13.71
CA GLN A 356 -5.06 -1.46 -14.68
C GLN A 356 -3.67 -1.08 -14.13
N ARG A 357 -3.19 -1.74 -13.05
CA ARG A 357 -1.75 -1.73 -12.75
C ARG A 357 -1.00 -2.28 -13.95
N ARG A 358 -0.51 -1.39 -14.82
CA ARG A 358 0.39 -1.75 -15.92
C ARG A 358 1.45 -2.68 -15.36
N VAL A 359 1.46 -3.92 -15.84
CA VAL A 359 2.50 -4.90 -15.55
C VAL A 359 3.82 -4.20 -15.88
N LYS A 360 4.57 -3.82 -14.85
CA LYS A 360 5.91 -3.27 -15.07
C LYS A 360 6.71 -4.40 -15.72
N PRO A 361 7.38 -4.15 -16.87
CA PRO A 361 8.21 -5.18 -17.46
C PRO A 361 9.24 -5.63 -16.43
N PHE A 362 9.41 -6.94 -16.31
CA PHE A 362 10.33 -7.55 -15.37
C PHE A 362 11.75 -7.10 -15.71
N GLY A 363 12.39 -6.35 -14.81
CA GLY A 363 13.67 -5.70 -15.05
C GLY A 363 14.86 -6.57 -14.63
N ILE A 364 16.02 -6.40 -15.25
CA ILE A 364 17.24 -7.14 -14.87
C ILE A 364 17.68 -6.85 -13.42
N SER A 365 17.38 -5.64 -12.92
CA SER A 365 17.64 -5.26 -11.53
C SER A 365 16.88 -6.15 -10.54
N GLN A 366 15.71 -6.63 -10.92
CA GLN A 366 14.94 -7.58 -10.13
C GLN A 366 15.67 -8.93 -10.07
N MET A 367 16.22 -9.44 -11.17
CA MET A 367 16.99 -10.70 -11.18
C MET A 367 18.37 -10.65 -10.49
N SER A 368 18.84 -9.47 -10.07
CA SER A 368 20.18 -9.29 -9.50
C SER A 368 20.55 -10.29 -8.37
N PRO A 369 19.66 -10.67 -7.43
CA PRO A 369 20.04 -11.60 -6.38
C PRO A 369 20.32 -13.02 -6.88
N VAL A 370 19.65 -13.47 -7.95
CA VAL A 370 19.89 -14.79 -8.55
C VAL A 370 21.29 -14.83 -9.16
N PHE A 371 21.69 -13.76 -9.86
CA PHE A 371 23.04 -13.63 -10.39
C PHE A 371 24.11 -13.57 -9.29
N ILE A 372 23.83 -12.88 -8.18
CA ILE A 372 24.73 -12.83 -7.02
C ILE A 372 24.89 -14.24 -6.41
N ALA A 373 23.78 -14.96 -6.17
CA ALA A 373 23.82 -16.31 -5.64
C ALA A 373 24.59 -17.28 -6.56
N TYR A 374 24.40 -17.15 -7.88
CA TYR A 374 25.13 -17.93 -8.88
C TYR A 374 26.64 -17.61 -8.86
N ALA A 375 27.01 -16.34 -8.80
CA ALA A 375 28.41 -15.91 -8.72
C ALA A 375 29.09 -16.42 -7.45
N ILE A 376 28.41 -16.36 -6.29
CA ILE A 376 28.89 -16.92 -5.03
C ILE A 376 29.11 -18.43 -5.16
N SER A 377 28.19 -19.13 -5.83
CA SER A 377 28.29 -20.59 -6.03
C SER A 377 29.49 -20.98 -6.90
N ILE A 378 29.75 -20.25 -7.99
CA ILE A 378 30.93 -20.45 -8.84
C ILE A 378 32.21 -20.18 -8.04
N ALA A 379 32.26 -19.06 -7.30
CA ALA A 379 33.42 -18.70 -6.50
C ALA A 379 33.74 -19.79 -5.47
N ALA A 380 32.72 -20.31 -4.78
CA ALA A 380 32.88 -21.42 -3.84
C ALA A 380 33.40 -22.69 -4.53
N ALA A 381 32.86 -23.06 -5.70
CA ALA A 381 33.33 -24.22 -6.46
C ALA A 381 34.80 -24.08 -6.90
N VAL A 382 35.20 -22.89 -7.35
CA VAL A 382 36.58 -22.58 -7.72
C VAL A 382 37.50 -22.65 -6.50
N CYS A 383 37.07 -22.14 -5.33
CA CYS A 383 37.84 -22.26 -4.10
C CYS A 383 38.06 -23.73 -3.70
N VAL A 384 37.02 -24.57 -3.74
CA VAL A 384 37.14 -26.01 -3.45
C VAL A 384 38.10 -26.69 -4.43
N LEU A 385 37.99 -26.40 -5.71
CA LEU A 385 38.90 -26.95 -6.74
C LEU A 385 40.37 -26.57 -6.45
N ASN A 386 40.63 -25.30 -6.13
CA ASN A 386 41.99 -24.85 -5.82
C ASN A 386 42.54 -25.52 -4.55
N ILE A 387 41.69 -25.72 -3.54
CA ILE A 387 42.04 -26.46 -2.33
C ILE A 387 42.38 -27.91 -2.68
N GLU A 388 41.56 -28.60 -3.47
CA GLU A 388 41.81 -29.97 -3.91
C GLU A 388 43.12 -30.10 -4.71
N ILE A 389 43.39 -29.17 -5.64
CA ILE A 389 44.65 -29.14 -6.40
C ILE A 389 45.84 -28.93 -5.46
N TYR A 390 45.73 -28.00 -4.51
CA TYR A 390 46.81 -27.71 -3.56
C TYR A 390 47.12 -28.94 -2.70
N TYR A 391 46.11 -29.54 -2.06
CA TYR A 391 46.29 -30.75 -1.25
C TYR A 391 46.76 -31.95 -2.09
N GLY A 392 46.19 -32.15 -3.28
CA GLY A 392 46.59 -33.22 -4.20
C GLY A 392 48.06 -33.10 -4.62
N SER A 393 48.55 -31.88 -4.86
CA SER A 393 49.97 -31.63 -5.19
C SER A 393 50.93 -31.83 -4.02
N TYR A 394 50.47 -31.63 -2.78
CA TYR A 394 51.28 -31.77 -1.58
C TYR A 394 51.44 -33.24 -1.17
N PHE A 395 50.36 -34.04 -1.28
CA PHE A 395 50.37 -35.45 -0.90
C PHE A 395 50.94 -36.40 -1.96
N THR A 396 50.94 -36.02 -3.24
CA THR A 396 51.57 -36.81 -4.31
C THR A 396 53.09 -36.69 -4.35
N LYS A 397 53.68 -35.73 -3.62
CA LYS A 397 55.13 -35.48 -3.57
C LYS A 397 55.84 -36.09 -2.36
N VAL A 398 55.19 -36.95 -1.57
CA VAL A 398 55.86 -37.76 -0.54
C VAL A 398 56.21 -39.12 -1.17
N PRO A 399 57.43 -39.31 -1.70
CA PRO A 399 57.88 -40.64 -2.11
C PRO A 399 58.02 -41.50 -0.84
N SER A 400 57.32 -42.63 -0.82
CA SER A 400 57.54 -43.72 0.13
C SER A 400 58.88 -44.38 -0.10
#